data_AF-A0AAD5QFR9-F1
#
_entry.id   AF-A0AAD5QFR9-F1
#
_cell.length_a   1.000
_cell.length_b   1.000
_cell.length_c   1.000
_cell.angle_alpha   90.00
_cell.angle_beta   90.00
_cell.angle_gamma   90.00
#
_symmetry.space_group_name_H-M   'P 1'
#
loop_
_entity.id
_entity.type
_entity.pdbx_description
1 polymer ?
#
loop_
_entity_poly.entity_id
_entity_poly.type
_entity_poly.pdbx_seq_one_letter_code
_entity_poly.pdbx_strand_id
1 'polypeptide(L)'
;MELNYNLSEIFTSEPFQRLDRAQLARFNPRKFWCVQKSIDTLGQLSTEAQGLKRILTTYEKVVNHAEDQIIYLMWQRHPSKTSSSIVIGMLKIGRKHLYLLDESQRKFEEEPLCILDFYVHSSVQRRGNGHKLFDYMLRQESTSATSIAIDRPSDALLQFLEKFYELKKPVWQSTNFVVFPEFFEGKKTS
;
A
#
# COMPACT_ATOMS: atom_id res chain seq x y z
N MET A 1 -9.21 -12.92 3.89
CA MET A 1 -8.65 -13.99 4.75
C MET A 1 -9.36 -13.97 6.10
N GLU A 2 -9.93 -15.09 6.53
CA GLU A 2 -10.47 -15.23 7.89
C GLU A 2 -9.32 -15.40 8.89
N LEU A 3 -9.44 -14.75 10.05
CA LEU A 3 -8.50 -14.78 11.15
C LEU A 3 -9.25 -15.19 12.42
N ASN A 4 -8.81 -16.28 13.06
CA ASN A 4 -9.34 -16.74 14.35
C ASN A 4 -8.82 -15.86 15.50
N TYR A 5 -9.00 -14.55 15.38
CA TYR A 5 -8.63 -13.54 16.35
C TYR A 5 -9.54 -12.32 16.16
N ASN A 6 -9.96 -11.70 17.27
CA ASN A 6 -10.73 -10.47 17.23
C ASN A 6 -9.80 -9.26 17.16
N LEU A 7 -9.58 -8.72 15.96
CA LEU A 7 -8.71 -7.56 15.76
C LEU A 7 -9.21 -6.30 16.47
N SER A 8 -10.50 -6.21 16.83
CA SER A 8 -11.01 -5.05 17.59
C SER A 8 -10.45 -4.96 19.01
N GLU A 9 -9.81 -6.01 19.51
CA GLU A 9 -9.12 -5.98 20.81
C GLU A 9 -7.83 -5.15 20.78
N ILE A 10 -7.25 -4.94 19.59
CA ILE A 10 -5.94 -4.32 19.41
C ILE A 10 -5.93 -3.14 18.44
N PHE A 11 -6.85 -3.15 17.47
CA PHE A 11 -7.00 -2.10 16.48
C PHE A 11 -8.06 -1.11 16.94
N THR A 12 -7.76 0.17 16.77
CA THR A 12 -8.58 1.27 17.28
C THR A 12 -9.76 1.61 16.37
N SER A 13 -9.69 1.19 15.10
CA SER A 13 -10.68 1.56 14.08
C SER A 13 -10.92 0.43 13.08
N GLU A 14 -12.18 0.29 12.70
CA GLU A 14 -12.67 -0.53 11.60
C GLU A 14 -13.25 0.43 10.54
N PRO A 15 -13.01 0.23 9.23
CA PRO A 15 -12.36 -0.93 8.63
C PRO A 15 -10.85 -0.77 8.40
N PHE A 16 -10.24 0.33 8.83
CA PHE A 16 -8.84 0.64 8.50
C PHE A 16 -7.95 0.71 9.73
N GLN A 17 -6.74 0.18 9.59
CA GLN A 17 -5.67 0.34 10.55
C GLN A 17 -4.39 0.78 9.83
N ARG A 18 -3.87 1.95 10.19
CA ARG A 18 -2.52 2.39 9.84
C ARG A 18 -1.52 1.72 10.79
N LEU A 19 -0.42 1.20 10.24
CA LEU A 19 0.64 0.48 10.94
C LEU A 19 2.00 1.02 10.50
N ASP A 20 2.54 1.97 11.24
CA ASP A 20 3.93 2.40 11.11
C ASP A 20 4.91 1.52 11.91
N ARG A 21 6.21 1.81 11.82
CA ARG A 21 7.26 1.06 12.53
C ARG A 21 7.02 1.00 14.05
N ALA A 22 6.57 2.10 14.66
CA ALA A 22 6.34 2.16 16.11
C ALA A 22 5.14 1.30 16.52
N GLN A 23 4.05 1.35 15.75
CA GLN A 23 2.88 0.50 15.96
C GLN A 23 3.22 -0.98 15.75
N LEU A 24 3.96 -1.31 14.69
CA LEU A 24 4.41 -2.68 14.44
C LEU A 24 5.27 -3.18 15.60
N ALA A 25 6.27 -2.41 16.05
CA ALA A 25 7.10 -2.77 17.20
C ALA A 25 6.26 -3.02 18.47
N ARG A 26 5.21 -2.22 18.70
CA ARG A 26 4.24 -2.43 19.78
C ARG A 26 3.42 -3.71 19.59
N PHE A 27 3.07 -4.03 18.35
CA PHE A 27 2.40 -5.27 17.96
C PHE A 27 3.37 -6.45 17.78
N ASN A 28 4.29 -6.64 18.73
CA ASN A 28 5.27 -7.72 18.72
C ASN A 28 4.59 -9.09 18.48
N PRO A 29 5.06 -9.90 17.51
CA PRO A 29 4.44 -11.18 17.16
C PRO A 29 4.31 -12.18 18.31
N ARG A 30 5.16 -12.11 19.33
CA ARG A 30 5.05 -12.97 20.53
C ARG A 30 3.71 -12.76 21.26
N LYS A 31 3.15 -11.55 21.21
CA LYS A 31 1.87 -11.20 21.84
C LYS A 31 0.75 -11.05 20.81
N PHE A 32 1.07 -10.51 19.63
CA PHE A 32 0.09 -10.16 18.60
C PHE A 32 0.43 -10.84 17.26
N TRP A 33 0.56 -12.17 17.29
CA TRP A 33 0.84 -13.00 16.11
C TRP A 33 -0.11 -12.74 14.94
N CYS A 34 -1.34 -12.33 15.24
CA CYS A 34 -2.39 -12.04 14.28
C CYS A 34 -2.01 -10.91 13.31
N VAL A 35 -1.23 -9.92 13.77
CA VAL A 35 -0.75 -8.81 12.93
C VAL A 35 0.29 -9.30 11.93
N GLN A 36 1.31 -10.03 12.41
CA GLN A 36 2.31 -10.65 11.54
C GLN A 36 1.65 -11.57 10.51
N LYS A 37 0.77 -12.48 10.96
CA LYS A 37 0.11 -13.42 10.05
C LYS A 37 -0.70 -12.69 8.97
N SER A 38 -1.38 -11.61 9.33
CA SER A 38 -2.15 -10.81 8.38
C SER A 38 -1.27 -10.19 7.30
N ILE A 39 -0.16 -9.55 7.70
CA ILE A 39 0.79 -8.93 6.77
C ILE A 39 1.48 -9.98 5.91
N ASP A 40 2.02 -11.03 6.51
CA ASP A 40 2.77 -12.07 5.80
C ASP A 40 1.89 -12.83 4.81
N THR A 41 0.64 -13.14 5.19
CA THR A 41 -0.29 -13.82 4.29
C THR A 41 -0.71 -12.92 3.12
N LEU A 42 -1.05 -11.65 3.39
CA LEU A 42 -1.38 -10.72 2.31
C LEU A 42 -0.17 -10.43 1.41
N GLY A 43 1.04 -10.37 1.98
CA GLY A 43 2.29 -10.22 1.23
C GLY A 43 2.57 -11.39 0.31
N GLN A 44 2.37 -12.62 0.78
CA GLN A 44 2.45 -13.82 -0.04
C GLN A 44 1.42 -13.78 -1.19
N LEU A 45 0.15 -13.52 -0.87
CA LEU A 45 -0.92 -13.44 -1.88
C LEU A 45 -0.70 -12.32 -2.90
N SER A 46 -0.16 -11.17 -2.46
CA SER A 46 0.21 -10.07 -3.36
C SER A 46 1.30 -10.50 -4.34
N THR A 47 2.30 -11.21 -3.84
CA THR A 47 3.43 -11.72 -4.63
C THR A 47 2.95 -12.69 -5.70
N GLU A 48 2.05 -13.61 -5.34
CA GLU A 48 1.42 -14.56 -6.26
C GLU A 48 0.57 -13.85 -7.32
N ALA A 49 -0.27 -12.90 -6.91
CA ALA A 49 -1.14 -12.15 -7.82
C ALA A 49 -0.37 -11.31 -8.84
N GLN A 50 0.84 -10.85 -8.48
CA GLN A 50 1.73 -10.09 -9.35
C GLN A 50 2.72 -10.98 -10.15
N GLY A 51 2.73 -12.30 -9.92
CA GLY A 51 3.67 -13.22 -10.57
C GLY A 51 5.13 -13.01 -10.18
N LEU A 52 5.39 -12.44 -9.00
CA LEU A 52 6.74 -12.12 -8.53
C LEU A 52 7.43 -13.35 -7.94
N LYS A 53 8.75 -13.46 -8.14
CA LYS A 53 9.55 -14.57 -7.58
C LYS A 53 9.87 -14.40 -6.09
N ARG A 54 9.93 -13.15 -5.62
CA ARG A 54 10.34 -12.80 -4.25
C ARG A 54 9.24 -12.00 -3.57
N ILE A 55 8.90 -12.41 -2.35
CA ILE A 55 7.93 -11.69 -1.53
C ILE A 55 8.42 -10.27 -1.25
N LEU A 56 7.59 -9.27 -1.51
CA LEU A 56 7.93 -7.86 -1.27
C LEU A 56 7.62 -7.41 0.16
N THR A 57 6.55 -7.95 0.75
CA THR A 57 6.02 -7.49 2.03
C THR A 57 5.90 -8.63 3.02
N THR A 58 6.55 -8.46 4.17
CA THR A 58 6.42 -9.30 5.35
C THR A 58 6.60 -8.40 6.56
N TYR A 59 6.03 -8.75 7.70
CA TYR A 59 6.20 -8.02 8.96
C TYR A 59 7.69 -7.72 9.24
N GLU A 60 8.55 -8.73 9.15
CA GLU A 60 9.98 -8.58 9.44
C GLU A 60 10.68 -7.63 8.48
N LYS A 61 10.44 -7.77 7.16
CA LYS A 61 11.00 -6.84 6.16
C LYS A 61 10.60 -5.40 6.41
N VAL A 62 9.38 -5.13 6.86
CA VAL A 62 8.89 -3.77 7.09
C VAL A 62 9.52 -3.18 8.37
N VAL A 63 9.54 -3.96 9.47
CA VAL A 63 10.12 -3.51 10.74
C VAL A 63 11.63 -3.28 10.63
N ASN A 64 12.33 -4.17 9.93
CA ASN A 64 13.80 -4.14 9.81
C ASN A 64 14.28 -3.33 8.59
N HIS A 65 13.38 -2.74 7.81
CA HIS A 65 13.78 -1.88 6.68
C HIS A 65 14.50 -0.63 7.23
N ALA A 66 15.53 -0.13 6.53
CA ALA A 66 16.24 1.07 6.95
C ALA A 66 15.35 2.32 6.88
N GLU A 67 14.68 2.52 5.74
CA GLU A 67 13.71 3.59 5.54
C GLU A 67 12.35 3.23 6.17
N ASP A 68 11.63 4.24 6.65
CA ASP A 68 10.30 4.05 7.21
C ASP A 68 9.28 3.63 6.14
N GLN A 69 8.50 2.61 6.48
CA GLN A 69 7.40 2.11 5.66
C GLN A 69 6.15 2.01 6.53
N ILE A 70 4.99 2.24 5.91
CA ILE A 70 3.70 2.21 6.57
C ILE A 70 2.82 1.21 5.83
N ILE A 71 2.13 0.36 6.60
CA ILE A 71 1.11 -0.53 6.08
C ILE A 71 -0.27 -0.03 6.51
N TYR A 72 -1.15 0.11 5.52
CA TYR A 72 -2.57 0.29 5.72
C TYR A 72 -3.27 -1.05 5.55
N LEU A 73 -3.87 -1.56 6.61
CA LEU A 73 -4.69 -2.77 6.58
C LEU A 73 -6.17 -2.41 6.50
N MET A 74 -6.89 -3.09 5.59
CA MET A 74 -8.34 -3.13 5.59
C MET A 74 -8.81 -4.44 6.23
N TRP A 75 -9.66 -4.36 7.24
CA TRP A 75 -10.19 -5.49 7.98
C TRP A 75 -11.62 -5.20 8.46
N GLN A 76 -12.33 -6.23 8.87
CA GLN A 76 -13.64 -6.11 9.50
C GLN A 76 -13.88 -7.24 10.50
N ARG A 77 -14.83 -7.08 11.41
CA ARG A 77 -15.28 -8.18 12.29
C ARG A 77 -15.92 -9.28 11.46
N HIS A 78 -15.78 -10.54 11.90
CA HIS A 78 -16.48 -11.62 11.23
C HIS A 78 -17.98 -11.52 11.51
N PRO A 79 -18.87 -11.61 10.50
CA PRO A 79 -20.30 -11.34 10.67
C PRO A 79 -21.01 -12.33 11.60
N SER A 80 -20.49 -13.56 11.74
CA SER A 80 -21.10 -14.62 12.57
C SER A 80 -20.18 -15.19 13.66
N LYS A 81 -18.90 -14.82 13.72
CA LYS A 81 -17.92 -15.40 14.64
C LYS A 81 -17.32 -14.27 15.49
N THR A 82 -17.85 -14.07 16.69
CA THR A 82 -17.51 -12.92 17.54
C THR A 82 -16.03 -12.82 17.91
N SER A 83 -15.32 -13.95 17.98
CA SER A 83 -13.88 -14.03 18.27
C SER A 83 -13.00 -13.99 17.02
N SER A 84 -13.54 -13.66 15.85
CA SER A 84 -12.84 -13.72 14.57
C SER A 84 -12.97 -12.43 13.78
N SER A 85 -12.02 -12.21 12.88
CA SER A 85 -11.96 -11.05 11.98
C SER A 85 -11.68 -11.49 10.56
N ILE A 86 -12.04 -10.65 9.59
CA ILE A 86 -11.75 -10.86 8.17
C ILE A 86 -10.80 -9.76 7.74
N VAL A 87 -9.61 -10.15 7.28
CA VAL A 87 -8.65 -9.25 6.65
C VAL A 87 -8.91 -9.18 5.15
N ILE A 88 -9.10 -7.98 4.63
CA ILE A 88 -9.58 -7.70 3.28
C ILE A 88 -8.42 -7.37 2.33
N GLY A 89 -7.47 -6.55 2.76
CA GLY A 89 -6.37 -6.11 1.91
C GLY A 89 -5.33 -5.29 2.66
N MET A 90 -4.22 -5.00 1.98
CA MET A 90 -3.15 -4.13 2.46
C MET A 90 -2.71 -3.15 1.38
N LEU A 91 -2.22 -2.00 1.82
CA LEU A 91 -1.53 -1.02 0.99
C LEU A 91 -0.28 -0.58 1.75
N LYS A 92 0.90 -0.80 1.16
CA LYS A 92 2.20 -0.46 1.72
C LYS A 92 2.75 0.76 1.01
N ILE A 93 3.22 1.73 1.79
CA ILE A 93 3.85 2.95 1.29
C ILE A 93 5.18 3.22 1.98
N GLY A 94 5.98 4.09 1.37
CA GLY A 94 7.22 4.64 1.96
C GLY A 94 7.76 5.79 1.12
N ARG A 95 8.60 6.64 1.71
CA ARG A 95 9.29 7.70 0.95
C ARG A 95 10.51 7.13 0.24
N LYS A 96 10.78 7.61 -0.97
CA LYS A 96 11.95 7.22 -1.76
C LYS A 96 12.58 8.45 -2.37
N HIS A 97 13.89 8.53 -2.31
CA HIS A 97 14.65 9.53 -3.06
C HIS A 97 14.77 9.06 -4.52
N LEU A 98 14.19 9.80 -5.46
CA LEU A 98 14.05 9.41 -6.87
C LEU A 98 14.57 10.51 -7.80
N TYR A 99 15.31 10.08 -8.83
CA TYR A 99 15.63 10.88 -10.00
C TYR A 99 14.64 10.55 -11.11
N LEU A 100 13.81 11.52 -11.47
CA LEU A 100 12.68 11.37 -12.37
C LEU A 100 12.88 12.21 -13.63
N LEU A 101 12.32 11.70 -14.73
CA LEU A 101 12.24 12.39 -16.01
C LEU A 101 10.77 12.60 -16.37
N ASP A 102 10.45 13.79 -16.85
CA ASP A 102 9.15 14.06 -17.48
C ASP A 102 9.13 13.67 -18.96
N GLU A 103 8.00 13.88 -19.62
CA GLU A 103 7.83 13.59 -21.06
C GLU A 103 8.80 14.39 -21.95
N SER A 104 9.26 15.56 -21.49
CA SER A 104 10.22 16.43 -22.16
C SER A 104 11.68 16.14 -21.78
N GLN A 105 11.95 15.03 -21.07
CA GLN A 105 13.27 14.63 -20.59
C GLN A 105 13.91 15.63 -19.61
N ARG A 106 13.11 16.49 -18.97
CA ARG A 106 13.58 17.36 -17.88
C ARG A 106 13.76 16.53 -16.62
N LYS A 107 14.82 16.83 -15.87
CA LYS A 107 15.21 16.09 -14.67
C LYS A 107 14.60 16.71 -13.41
N PHE A 108 14.17 15.85 -12.50
CA PHE A 108 13.64 16.20 -11.20
C PHE A 108 14.24 15.26 -10.15
N GLU A 109 14.74 15.82 -9.06
CA GLU A 109 15.22 15.09 -7.89
C GLU A 109 14.23 15.31 -6.75
N GLU A 110 13.54 14.24 -6.35
CA GLU A 110 12.36 14.34 -5.49
C GLU A 110 12.38 13.24 -4.42
N GLU A 111 11.73 13.50 -3.28
CA GLU A 111 11.51 12.48 -2.25
C GLU A 111 9.99 12.21 -2.03
N PRO A 112 9.27 11.70 -3.04
CA PRO A 112 7.83 11.52 -2.96
C PRO A 112 7.45 10.35 -2.05
N LEU A 113 6.18 10.37 -1.63
CA LEU A 113 5.53 9.20 -1.10
C LEU A 113 5.29 8.20 -2.23
N CYS A 114 5.62 6.93 -1.98
CA CYS A 114 5.54 5.88 -2.98
C CYS A 114 4.58 4.77 -2.56
N ILE A 115 3.81 4.24 -3.51
CA ILE A 115 3.13 2.94 -3.35
C ILE A 115 4.16 1.84 -3.63
N LEU A 116 4.34 0.96 -2.65
CA LEU A 116 5.37 -0.09 -2.68
C LEU A 116 4.80 -1.51 -2.74
N ASP A 117 3.54 -1.69 -2.36
CA ASP A 117 2.78 -2.93 -2.52
C ASP A 117 1.29 -2.63 -2.32
N PHE A 118 0.41 -3.24 -3.10
CA PHE A 118 -1.02 -3.03 -2.95
C PHE A 118 -1.80 -4.29 -3.34
N TYR A 119 -2.56 -4.81 -2.38
CA TYR A 119 -3.30 -6.04 -2.58
C TYR A 119 -4.66 -6.03 -1.86
N VAL A 120 -5.69 -6.43 -2.59
CA VAL A 120 -7.02 -6.74 -2.06
C VAL A 120 -7.30 -8.20 -2.36
N HIS A 121 -7.79 -8.93 -1.37
CA HIS A 121 -8.07 -10.36 -1.49
C HIS A 121 -9.00 -10.65 -2.67
N SER A 122 -8.64 -11.62 -3.51
CA SER A 122 -9.30 -11.94 -4.78
C SER A 122 -10.83 -12.08 -4.67
N SER A 123 -11.33 -12.75 -3.63
CA SER A 123 -12.77 -12.98 -3.41
C SER A 123 -13.61 -11.70 -3.24
N VAL A 124 -12.98 -10.57 -2.95
CA VAL A 124 -13.63 -9.27 -2.69
C VAL A 124 -13.05 -8.13 -3.54
N GLN A 125 -12.30 -8.46 -4.59
CA GLN A 125 -11.87 -7.49 -5.60
C GLN A 125 -13.07 -6.95 -6.39
N ARG A 126 -12.89 -5.77 -7.02
CA ARG A 126 -13.90 -5.08 -7.83
C ARG A 126 -15.19 -4.68 -7.09
N ARG A 127 -15.18 -4.70 -5.75
CA ARG A 127 -16.26 -4.24 -4.86
C ARG A 127 -16.01 -2.85 -4.23
N GLY A 128 -15.05 -2.10 -4.77
CA GLY A 128 -14.66 -0.77 -4.26
C GLY A 128 -13.71 -0.78 -3.05
N ASN A 129 -13.34 -1.94 -2.49
CA ASN A 129 -12.44 -2.03 -1.32
C ASN A 129 -11.07 -1.37 -1.56
N GLY A 130 -10.48 -1.59 -2.74
CA GLY A 130 -9.22 -0.95 -3.10
C GLY A 130 -9.31 0.58 -3.11
N HIS A 131 -10.40 1.12 -3.65
CA HIS A 131 -10.65 2.57 -3.67
C HIS A 131 -10.76 3.13 -2.26
N LYS A 132 -11.56 2.50 -1.39
CA LYS A 132 -11.71 2.95 0.01
C LYS A 132 -10.38 2.91 0.77
N LEU A 133 -9.57 1.87 0.57
CA LEU A 133 -8.26 1.74 1.22
C LEU A 133 -7.26 2.80 0.71
N PHE A 134 -7.23 3.04 -0.60
CA PHE A 134 -6.36 4.05 -1.20
C PHE A 134 -6.76 5.47 -0.77
N ASP A 135 -8.06 5.80 -0.82
CA ASP A 135 -8.59 7.08 -0.33
C ASP A 135 -8.29 7.33 1.15
N TYR A 136 -8.43 6.29 1.98
CA TYR A 136 -8.09 6.40 3.39
C TYR A 136 -6.60 6.75 3.56
N MET A 137 -5.72 6.07 2.83
CA MET A 137 -4.28 6.37 2.83
C MET A 137 -4.00 7.82 2.40
N LEU A 138 -4.60 8.29 1.30
CA LEU A 138 -4.43 9.67 0.83
C LEU A 138 -4.79 10.71 1.90
N ARG A 139 -5.89 10.48 2.61
CA ARG A 139 -6.35 11.38 3.69
C ARG A 139 -5.44 11.34 4.90
N GLN A 140 -4.96 10.17 5.30
CA GLN A 140 -4.06 10.04 6.45
C GLN A 140 -2.68 10.65 6.17
N GLU A 141 -2.19 10.55 4.94
CA GLU A 141 -0.89 11.11 4.54
C GLU A 141 -0.99 12.54 3.99
N SER A 142 -2.18 13.16 4.04
CA SER A 142 -2.45 14.53 3.55
C SER A 142 -1.89 14.78 2.14
N THR A 143 -2.13 13.85 1.22
CA THR A 143 -1.55 13.90 -0.15
C THR A 143 -2.61 13.63 -1.23
N SER A 144 -2.24 13.85 -2.49
CA SER A 144 -3.07 13.56 -3.66
C SER A 144 -2.51 12.38 -4.45
N ALA A 145 -3.36 11.69 -5.20
CA ALA A 145 -2.92 10.62 -6.09
C ALA A 145 -1.92 11.10 -7.16
N THR A 146 -2.05 12.35 -7.62
CA THR A 146 -1.12 12.98 -8.58
C THR A 146 0.30 13.18 -8.02
N SER A 147 0.45 13.24 -6.70
CA SER A 147 1.74 13.50 -6.02
C SER A 147 2.49 12.23 -5.63
N ILE A 148 1.96 11.05 -5.97
CA ILE A 148 2.49 9.75 -5.55
C ILE A 148 3.24 9.09 -6.71
N ALA A 149 4.40 8.49 -6.40
CA ALA A 149 5.10 7.59 -7.30
C ALA A 149 4.74 6.14 -7.01
N ILE A 150 4.82 5.26 -8.01
CA ILE A 150 4.37 3.88 -7.90
C ILE A 150 5.47 2.94 -8.34
N ASP A 151 5.92 2.06 -7.45
CA ASP A 151 6.94 1.05 -7.77
C ASP A 151 6.29 -0.10 -8.54
N ARG A 152 6.69 -0.29 -9.81
CA ARG A 152 6.29 -1.42 -10.66
C ARG A 152 4.77 -1.70 -10.65
N PRO A 153 3.92 -0.74 -11.05
CA PRO A 153 2.48 -0.97 -11.05
C PRO A 153 2.10 -2.12 -11.98
N SER A 154 1.12 -2.92 -11.55
CA SER A 154 0.43 -3.87 -12.45
C SER A 154 -0.55 -3.14 -13.36
N ASP A 155 -0.92 -3.75 -14.48
CA ASP A 155 -1.95 -3.20 -15.39
C ASP A 155 -3.28 -2.96 -14.66
N ALA A 156 -3.62 -3.84 -13.71
CA ALA A 156 -4.81 -3.69 -12.88
C ALA A 156 -4.73 -2.44 -11.97
N LEU A 157 -3.55 -2.11 -11.46
CA LEU A 157 -3.32 -0.89 -10.69
C LEU A 157 -3.39 0.36 -11.57
N LEU A 158 -2.82 0.32 -12.78
CA LEU A 158 -2.92 1.44 -13.73
C LEU A 158 -4.38 1.72 -14.12
N GLN A 159 -5.16 0.69 -14.45
CA GLN A 159 -6.59 0.83 -14.74
C GLN A 159 -7.39 1.34 -13.52
N PHE A 160 -7.00 0.93 -12.32
CA PHE A 160 -7.59 1.43 -11.08
C PHE A 160 -7.34 2.94 -10.92
N LEU A 161 -6.11 3.40 -11.16
CA LEU A 161 -5.74 4.81 -11.02
C LEU A 161 -6.43 5.68 -12.07
N GLU A 162 -6.48 5.22 -13.32
CA GLU A 162 -7.21 5.91 -14.38
C GLU A 162 -8.69 6.04 -14.05
N LYS A 163 -9.31 4.97 -13.53
CA LYS A 163 -10.74 4.96 -13.20
C LYS A 163 -11.12 5.88 -12.04
N PHE A 164 -10.35 5.87 -10.96
CA PHE A 164 -10.74 6.52 -9.71
C PHE A 164 -10.09 7.88 -9.49
N TYR A 165 -8.95 8.14 -10.12
CA TYR A 165 -8.17 9.36 -9.93
C TYR A 165 -7.86 10.09 -11.25
N GLU A 166 -8.41 9.61 -12.37
CA GLU A 166 -8.25 10.19 -13.71
C GLU A 166 -6.79 10.28 -14.18
N LEU A 167 -5.89 9.53 -13.53
CA LEU A 167 -4.46 9.50 -13.83
C LEU A 167 -4.21 8.72 -15.13
N LYS A 168 -3.86 9.45 -16.19
CA LYS A 168 -3.67 8.94 -17.55
C LYS A 168 -2.24 9.17 -18.01
N LYS A 169 -1.80 8.39 -19.01
CA LYS A 169 -0.45 8.48 -19.61
C LYS A 169 0.67 8.27 -18.57
N PRO A 170 0.81 7.05 -18.04
CA PRO A 170 1.88 6.76 -17.09
C PRO A 170 3.26 7.07 -17.70
N VAL A 171 4.06 7.87 -16.99
CA VAL A 171 5.43 8.22 -17.35
C VAL A 171 6.38 7.21 -16.70
N TRP A 172 6.75 6.19 -17.47
CA TRP A 172 7.63 5.12 -17.03
C TRP A 172 9.07 5.59 -16.87
N GLN A 173 9.63 5.35 -15.70
CA GLN A 173 11.02 5.66 -15.38
C GLN A 173 11.91 4.43 -15.63
N SER A 174 13.20 4.66 -15.89
CA SER A 174 14.18 3.57 -16.04
C SER A 174 14.34 2.72 -14.77
N THR A 175 13.96 3.26 -13.60
CA THR A 175 13.97 2.59 -12.30
C THR A 175 12.75 1.68 -12.06
N ASN A 176 11.85 1.56 -13.05
CA ASN A 176 10.54 0.89 -12.95
C ASN A 176 9.50 1.60 -12.08
N PHE A 177 9.81 2.79 -11.58
CA PHE A 177 8.80 3.66 -11.01
C PHE A 177 7.92 4.26 -12.11
N VAL A 178 6.67 4.54 -11.76
CA VAL A 178 5.72 5.25 -12.59
C VAL A 178 5.22 6.47 -11.82
N VAL A 179 5.19 7.59 -12.52
CA VAL A 179 4.51 8.82 -12.11
C VAL A 179 3.57 9.24 -13.26
N PHE A 180 2.77 10.27 -13.03
CA PHE A 180 1.87 10.85 -14.04
C PHE A 180 2.27 12.29 -14.35
N PRO A 181 1.89 12.87 -15.49
CA PRO A 181 2.31 14.22 -15.87
C PRO A 181 2.07 15.28 -14.78
N GLU A 182 0.93 15.18 -14.09
CA GLU A 182 0.52 16.06 -12.99
C GLU A 182 1.49 16.04 -11.80
N PHE A 183 2.30 14.97 -11.67
CA PHE A 183 3.33 14.87 -10.63
C PHE A 183 4.38 15.99 -10.73
N PHE A 184 4.67 16.47 -11.94
CA PHE A 184 5.70 17.47 -12.19
C PHE A 184 5.18 18.91 -12.08
N GLU A 185 3.86 19.11 -11.93
CA GLU A 185 3.26 20.43 -11.85
C GLU A 185 3.75 21.19 -10.62
N GLY A 186 4.23 22.42 -10.83
CA GLY A 186 4.75 23.27 -9.76
C GLY A 186 6.13 22.87 -9.20
N LYS A 187 6.76 21.81 -9.72
CA LYS A 187 8.09 21.37 -9.29
C LYS A 187 9.20 22.10 -10.04
N LYS A 188 10.34 22.27 -9.37
CA LYS A 188 11.54 22.86 -9.96
C LYS A 188 12.40 21.75 -10.59
N THR A 189 12.91 22.02 -11.77
CA THR A 189 13.87 21.13 -12.44
C THR A 189 15.22 21.20 -11.72
N SER A 190 15.89 20.05 -11.64
CA SER A 190 17.27 19.93 -11.12
C SER A 190 18.31 20.47 -12.11
#